data_AF-A0A2V6MJA5-F1
#
_entry.id   AF-A0A2V6MJA5-F1
#
_cell.length_a   1.000
_cell.length_b   1.000
_cell.length_c   1.000
_cell.angle_alpha   90.00
_cell.angle_beta   90.00
_cell.angle_gamma   90.00
#
_symmetry.space_group_name_H-M   'P 1'
#
loop_
_entity.id
_entity.type
_entity.pdbx_description
1 polymer ?
#
loop_
_entity_poly.entity_id
_entity_poly.type
_entity_poly.pdbx_seq_one_letter_code
_entity_poly.pdbx_strand_id
1 'polypeptide(L)'
;MGGFLIQFRDSMNGGRITSEEKSTLSTYIGLIVVTVLAVGAIYFFFLAHERIKEVTGFDPNRPVPSDAALKHRLKPEQYSVVRENGTETAFQNEFWNNERTGIYVDVITGEPLFTSLDKFDGGTGRPTFTKPISKDLLVEKMDTSNGMQRTEVRAKRSDAHLGHLFPDPTSPTGQRYAVNSAAFHFVPIERMKDDGYEPFLPLLEKK
;
A
#
# COMPACT_ATOMS: atom_id res chain seq x y z
N MET A 1 89.60 -9.59 35.15
CA MET A 1 89.67 -9.98 33.73
C MET A 1 88.34 -10.62 33.34
N GLY A 2 87.69 -10.09 32.29
CA GLY A 2 86.57 -10.69 31.50
C GLY A 2 85.27 -10.98 32.26
N GLY A 3 84.07 -10.48 31.93
CA GLY A 3 83.53 -9.94 30.67
C GLY A 3 82.69 -10.99 29.94
N PHE A 4 81.35 -10.92 30.04
CA PHE A 4 80.30 -11.10 28.99
C PHE A 4 78.90 -11.27 29.65
N LEU A 5 77.98 -10.30 29.57
CA LEU A 5 76.96 -10.05 28.52
C LEU A 5 75.77 -11.06 28.48
N ILE A 6 74.70 -10.65 29.18
CA ILE A 6 73.27 -10.61 28.82
C ILE A 6 72.72 -11.68 27.84
N GLN A 7 71.69 -12.41 28.27
CA GLN A 7 70.62 -12.90 27.38
C GLN A 7 69.24 -12.51 27.95
N PHE A 8 68.52 -11.75 27.13
CA PHE A 8 67.20 -11.20 27.39
C PHE A 8 66.13 -12.29 27.49
N ARG A 9 65.20 -12.08 28.42
CA ARG A 9 63.92 -12.78 28.49
C ARG A 9 63.00 -12.20 27.42
N ASP A 10 62.69 -12.97 26.39
CA ASP A 10 61.51 -12.77 25.53
C ASP A 10 60.90 -14.13 25.16
N SER A 11 59.88 -14.51 25.91
CA SER A 11 59.01 -15.64 25.59
C SER A 11 57.95 -15.18 24.59
N MET A 12 58.33 -15.03 23.33
CA MET A 12 57.37 -14.87 22.23
C MET A 12 56.74 -16.23 21.91
N ASN A 13 55.56 -16.50 22.46
CA ASN A 13 54.67 -17.59 22.03
C ASN A 13 54.08 -17.26 20.64
N GLY A 14 54.90 -17.39 19.60
CA GLY A 14 54.46 -17.36 18.20
C GLY A 14 54.01 -18.75 17.75
N GLY A 15 52.82 -19.19 18.18
CA GLY A 15 52.23 -20.44 17.71
C GLY A 15 51.95 -20.39 16.21
N ARG A 16 52.61 -21.26 15.43
CA ARG A 16 52.30 -21.46 14.01
C ARG A 16 50.93 -22.12 13.90
N ILE A 17 49.90 -21.36 13.49
CA ILE A 17 48.57 -21.91 13.21
C ILE A 17 48.68 -22.92 12.05
N THR A 18 48.25 -24.15 12.29
CA THR A 18 48.27 -25.25 11.32
C THR A 18 47.24 -25.01 10.20
N SER A 19 47.43 -25.61 9.02
CA SER A 19 46.48 -25.47 7.90
C SER A 19 45.07 -25.98 8.22
N GLU A 20 44.97 -26.95 9.12
CA GLU A 20 43.71 -27.53 9.59
C GLU A 20 42.93 -26.54 10.50
N GLU A 21 43.63 -25.85 11.40
CA GLU A 21 43.04 -24.77 12.24
C GLU A 21 42.58 -23.57 11.40
N LYS A 22 43.26 -23.24 10.30
CA LYS A 22 42.80 -22.19 9.38
C LYS A 22 41.53 -22.58 8.63
N SER A 23 41.39 -23.85 8.25
CA SER A 23 40.23 -24.38 7.55
C SER A 23 38.98 -24.40 8.44
N THR A 24 39.14 -24.86 9.68
CA THR A 24 38.05 -24.86 10.67
C THR A 24 37.64 -23.45 11.04
N LEU A 25 38.59 -22.53 11.27
CA LEU A 25 38.31 -21.12 11.53
C LEU A 25 37.54 -20.47 10.37
N SER A 26 37.95 -20.70 9.12
CA SER A 26 37.24 -20.18 7.95
C SER A 26 35.83 -20.74 7.82
N THR A 27 35.61 -22.01 8.19
CA THR A 27 34.28 -22.64 8.17
C THR A 27 33.36 -21.99 9.22
N TYR A 28 33.86 -21.77 10.44
CA TYR A 28 33.10 -21.10 11.50
C TYR A 28 32.75 -19.65 11.14
N ILE A 29 33.69 -18.90 10.56
CA ILE A 29 33.42 -17.54 10.08
C ILE A 29 32.32 -17.56 9.01
N GLY A 30 32.39 -18.50 8.06
CA GLY A 30 31.36 -18.68 7.03
C GLY A 30 29.97 -18.95 7.63
N LEU A 31 29.87 -19.85 8.61
CA LEU A 31 28.62 -20.17 9.29
C LEU A 31 28.05 -18.97 10.06
N ILE A 32 28.90 -18.19 10.73
CA ILE A 32 28.48 -16.97 11.44
C ILE A 32 27.92 -15.96 10.45
N VAL A 33 28.62 -15.71 9.33
CA VAL A 33 28.15 -14.76 8.31
C VAL A 33 26.81 -15.20 7.72
N VAL A 34 26.64 -16.47 7.36
CA VAL A 34 25.36 -17.00 6.84
C VAL A 34 24.25 -16.84 7.88
N THR A 35 24.52 -17.15 9.14
CA THR A 35 23.54 -17.03 10.23
C THR A 35 23.12 -15.58 10.42
N VAL A 36 24.07 -14.64 10.43
CA VAL A 36 23.79 -13.21 10.56
C VAL A 36 22.96 -12.70 9.37
N LEU A 37 23.30 -13.10 8.14
CA LEU A 37 22.53 -12.72 6.95
C LEU A 37 21.11 -13.29 6.97
N ALA A 38 20.95 -14.56 7.38
CA ALA A 38 19.64 -15.19 7.49
C ALA A 38 18.78 -14.54 8.57
N VAL A 39 19.33 -14.29 9.76
CA VAL A 39 18.64 -13.58 10.86
C VAL A 39 18.29 -12.16 10.44
N GLY A 40 19.20 -11.46 9.75
CA GLY A 40 18.95 -10.15 9.17
C GLY A 40 17.79 -10.18 8.18
N ALA A 41 17.78 -11.11 7.23
CA ALA A 41 16.70 -11.28 6.26
C ALA A 41 15.35 -11.60 6.93
N ILE A 42 15.35 -12.47 7.94
CA ILE A 42 14.16 -12.80 8.73
C ILE A 42 13.66 -11.57 9.49
N TYR A 43 14.55 -10.82 10.15
CA TYR A 43 14.21 -9.59 10.85
C TYR A 43 13.61 -8.54 9.89
N PHE A 44 14.23 -8.33 8.72
CA PHE A 44 13.69 -7.44 7.69
C PHE A 44 12.34 -7.93 7.14
N PHE A 45 12.16 -9.24 6.96
CA PHE A 45 10.89 -9.82 6.52
C PHE A 45 9.76 -9.57 7.54
N PHE A 46 10.02 -9.78 8.83
CA PHE A 46 9.06 -9.48 9.90
C PHE A 46 8.80 -7.98 10.02
N LEU A 47 9.83 -7.13 9.96
CA LEU A 47 9.67 -5.66 10.00
C LEU A 47 8.84 -5.14 8.81
N ALA A 48 9.02 -5.70 7.62
CA ALA A 48 8.21 -5.39 6.46
C ALA A 48 6.76 -5.87 6.62
N HIS A 49 6.55 -7.05 7.19
CA HIS A 49 5.21 -7.59 7.45
C HIS A 49 4.41 -6.82 8.51
N GLU A 50 5.05 -6.38 9.60
CA GLU A 50 4.39 -5.56 10.62
C GLU A 50 3.90 -4.23 10.04
N ARG A 51 4.72 -3.58 9.20
CA ARG A 51 4.30 -2.38 8.46
C ARG A 51 3.15 -2.63 7.49
N ILE A 52 3.11 -3.79 6.84
CA ILE A 52 2.01 -4.14 5.94
C ILE A 52 0.73 -4.35 6.75
N LYS A 53 0.78 -5.08 7.87
CA LYS A 53 -0.38 -5.31 8.74
C LYS A 53 -0.96 -4.04 9.34
N GLU A 54 -0.12 -3.08 9.72
CA GLU A 54 -0.55 -1.79 10.25
C GLU A 54 -1.25 -0.93 9.17
N VAL A 55 -0.92 -1.14 7.88
CA VAL A 55 -1.47 -0.40 6.74
C VAL A 55 -2.64 -1.12 6.07
N THR A 56 -2.77 -2.44 6.23
CA THR A 56 -3.87 -3.24 5.69
C THR A 56 -5.11 -3.18 6.59
N GLY A 57 -6.28 -3.05 5.97
CA GLY A 57 -7.56 -3.06 6.65
C GLY A 57 -8.12 -1.69 7.02
N PHE A 58 -9.44 -1.66 7.18
CA PHE A 58 -10.20 -0.50 7.63
C PHE A 58 -10.43 -0.55 9.14
N ASP A 59 -10.04 0.52 9.83
CA ASP A 59 -10.39 0.76 11.23
C ASP A 59 -11.16 2.09 11.35
N PRO A 60 -12.46 2.07 11.73
CA PRO A 60 -13.27 3.28 11.87
C PRO A 60 -12.82 4.20 13.00
N ASN A 61 -11.94 3.75 13.91
CA ASN A 61 -11.38 4.58 14.98
C ASN A 61 -10.00 5.15 14.64
N ARG A 62 -9.35 4.69 13.56
CA ARG A 62 -8.02 5.17 13.14
C ARG A 62 -8.11 6.62 12.64
N PRO A 63 -7.37 7.58 13.23
CA PRO A 63 -7.42 8.97 12.77
C PRO A 63 -6.92 9.11 11.32
N VAL A 64 -7.49 10.05 10.59
CA VAL A 64 -7.02 10.37 9.24
C VAL A 64 -5.59 10.92 9.32
N PRO A 65 -4.62 10.39 8.54
CA PRO A 65 -3.24 10.87 8.59
C PRO A 65 -3.14 12.35 8.20
N SER A 66 -2.15 13.04 8.79
CA SER A 66 -1.86 14.44 8.44
C SER A 66 -1.37 14.58 7.00
N ASP A 67 -1.51 15.78 6.44
CA ASP A 67 -1.06 16.07 5.07
C ASP A 67 0.42 15.72 4.82
N ALA A 68 1.29 16.04 5.79
CA ALA A 68 2.71 15.70 5.73
C ALA A 68 2.92 14.17 5.68
N ALA A 69 2.18 13.41 6.48
CA ALA A 69 2.25 11.95 6.43
C ALA A 69 1.75 11.39 5.08
N LEU A 70 0.74 12.01 4.48
CA LEU A 70 0.21 11.61 3.17
C LEU A 70 1.23 11.85 2.05
N LYS A 71 1.94 12.99 2.05
CA LYS A 71 3.01 13.27 1.07
C LYS A 71 4.14 12.24 1.10
N HIS A 72 4.43 11.67 2.26
CA HIS A 72 5.45 10.63 2.40
C HIS A 72 4.94 9.22 2.07
N ARG A 73 3.67 8.93 2.35
CA ARG A 73 3.09 7.58 2.20
C ARG A 73 2.53 7.32 0.81
N LEU A 74 1.87 8.30 0.20
CA LEU A 74 1.18 8.15 -1.08
C LEU A 74 2.15 8.33 -2.24
N LYS A 75 1.86 7.65 -3.36
CA LYS A 75 2.53 7.97 -4.63
C LYS A 75 2.17 9.41 -5.03
N PRO A 76 3.03 10.13 -5.76
CA PRO A 76 2.75 11.50 -6.19
C PRO A 76 1.40 11.66 -6.91
N GLU A 77 1.05 10.74 -7.79
CA GLU A 77 -0.23 10.74 -8.51
C GLU A 77 -1.43 10.56 -7.57
N GLN A 78 -1.34 9.63 -6.61
CA GLN A 78 -2.39 9.41 -5.60
C GLN A 78 -2.61 10.68 -4.78
N TYR A 79 -1.52 11.30 -4.29
CA TYR A 79 -1.60 12.54 -3.53
C TYR A 79 -2.24 13.66 -4.35
N SER A 80 -1.79 13.87 -5.59
CA SER A 80 -2.32 14.91 -6.47
C SER A 80 -3.82 14.71 -6.74
N VAL A 81 -4.26 13.47 -6.96
CA VAL A 81 -5.69 13.17 -7.10
C VAL A 81 -6.46 13.46 -5.81
N VAL A 82 -6.07 12.84 -4.68
CA VAL A 82 -6.92 12.85 -3.47
C VAL A 82 -6.86 14.15 -2.65
N ARG A 83 -5.79 14.94 -2.79
CA ARG A 83 -5.62 16.22 -2.05
C ARG A 83 -5.64 17.46 -2.92
N GLU A 84 -5.20 17.36 -4.18
CA GLU A 84 -5.10 18.52 -5.08
C GLU A 84 -6.21 18.53 -6.14
N ASN A 85 -7.20 17.63 -6.01
CA ASN A 85 -8.32 17.46 -6.93
C ASN A 85 -7.86 17.16 -8.38
N GLY A 86 -6.71 16.48 -8.51
CA GLY A 86 -6.20 16.02 -9.78
C GLY A 86 -7.15 15.02 -10.45
N THR A 87 -7.03 14.88 -11.76
CA THR A 87 -7.76 13.87 -12.55
C THR A 87 -6.75 13.04 -13.32
N GLU A 88 -6.83 11.72 -13.18
CA GLU A 88 -5.92 10.81 -13.86
C GLU A 88 -6.18 10.74 -15.37
N THR A 89 -5.18 10.29 -16.13
CA THR A 89 -5.30 10.18 -17.58
C THR A 89 -6.20 9.00 -17.95
N ALA A 90 -7.16 9.23 -18.84
CA ALA A 90 -8.08 8.20 -19.31
C ALA A 90 -7.32 7.05 -19.99
N PHE A 91 -7.74 5.81 -19.74
CA PHE A 91 -7.16 4.56 -20.26
C PHE A 91 -5.70 4.29 -19.87
N GLN A 92 -5.11 5.14 -19.02
CA GLN A 92 -3.73 5.03 -18.54
C GLN A 92 -3.69 5.00 -17.02
N ASN A 93 -4.62 4.25 -16.42
CA ASN A 93 -4.76 4.09 -14.99
C ASN A 93 -4.97 2.61 -14.63
N GLU A 94 -4.88 2.29 -13.34
CA GLU A 94 -4.81 0.90 -12.89
C GLU A 94 -6.15 0.16 -12.98
N PHE A 95 -7.28 0.87 -12.80
CA PHE A 95 -8.56 0.21 -12.54
C PHE A 95 -9.64 0.45 -13.59
N TRP A 96 -9.40 1.18 -14.69
CA TRP A 96 -10.41 1.35 -15.74
C TRP A 96 -10.90 0.00 -16.30
N ASN A 97 -10.00 -0.94 -16.60
CA ASN A 97 -10.31 -2.27 -17.12
C ASN A 97 -10.23 -3.41 -16.08
N ASN A 98 -10.19 -3.09 -14.79
CA ASN A 98 -10.20 -4.14 -13.78
C ASN A 98 -11.59 -4.82 -13.72
N GLU A 99 -11.62 -6.15 -13.88
CA GLU A 99 -12.82 -6.99 -13.84
C GLU A 99 -12.82 -7.97 -12.66
N ARG A 100 -11.78 -7.95 -11.83
CA ARG A 100 -11.66 -8.85 -10.67
C ARG A 100 -12.75 -8.56 -9.63
N THR A 101 -13.24 -9.61 -8.98
CA THR A 101 -14.18 -9.48 -7.87
C THR A 101 -13.48 -8.99 -6.60
N GLY A 102 -14.01 -7.94 -5.98
CA GLY A 102 -13.40 -7.33 -4.79
C GLY A 102 -14.04 -5.99 -4.43
N ILE A 103 -13.36 -5.25 -3.55
CA ILE A 103 -13.77 -3.92 -3.11
C ILE A 103 -12.72 -2.87 -3.44
N TYR A 104 -13.18 -1.65 -3.67
CA TYR A 104 -12.35 -0.47 -3.84
C TYR A 104 -12.40 0.34 -2.56
N VAL A 105 -11.25 0.45 -1.91
CA VAL A 105 -11.10 1.12 -0.62
C VAL A 105 -10.38 2.45 -0.79
N ASP A 106 -10.72 3.43 0.04
CA ASP A 106 -10.04 4.73 0.09
C ASP A 106 -8.53 4.52 0.32
N VAL A 107 -7.69 5.03 -0.58
CA VAL A 107 -6.23 4.93 -0.48
C VAL A 107 -5.69 5.59 0.81
N ILE A 108 -6.44 6.52 1.39
CA ILE A 108 -6.06 7.22 2.61
C ILE A 108 -6.36 6.39 3.85
N THR A 109 -7.59 5.90 4.00
CA THR A 109 -8.10 5.32 5.25
C THR A 109 -8.33 3.81 5.21
N GLY A 110 -8.38 3.22 4.02
CA GLY A 110 -8.81 1.85 3.81
C GLY A 110 -10.33 1.67 3.87
N GLU A 111 -11.13 2.72 4.04
CA GLU A 111 -12.60 2.61 4.08
C GLU A 111 -13.15 2.05 2.76
N PRO A 112 -13.94 0.95 2.76
CA PRO A 112 -14.55 0.44 1.55
C PRO A 112 -15.61 1.41 1.01
N LEU A 113 -15.45 1.84 -0.24
CA LEU A 113 -16.34 2.83 -0.86
C LEU A 113 -17.19 2.24 -1.98
N PHE A 114 -16.62 1.34 -2.80
CA PHE A 114 -17.30 0.72 -3.93
C PHE A 114 -17.05 -0.78 -3.99
N THR A 115 -17.99 -1.51 -4.59
CA THR A 115 -17.83 -2.93 -4.92
C THR A 115 -17.52 -3.11 -6.39
N SER A 116 -16.82 -4.18 -6.76
CA SER A 116 -16.65 -4.57 -8.17
C SER A 116 -17.98 -4.94 -8.84
N LEU A 117 -19.00 -5.35 -8.08
CA LEU A 117 -20.31 -5.74 -8.62
C LEU A 117 -21.09 -4.54 -9.18
N ASP A 118 -20.80 -3.35 -8.66
CA ASP A 118 -21.42 -2.10 -9.12
C ASP A 118 -20.56 -1.39 -10.17
N LYS A 119 -19.38 -1.94 -10.52
CA LYS A 119 -18.50 -1.41 -11.57
C LYS A 119 -19.03 -1.79 -12.95
N PHE A 120 -18.96 -0.87 -13.89
CA PHE A 120 -19.31 -1.11 -15.29
C PHE A 120 -18.42 -0.31 -16.24
N ASP A 121 -18.42 -0.68 -17.53
CA ASP A 121 -17.76 0.11 -18.56
C ASP A 121 -18.65 1.28 -19.00
N GLY A 122 -18.33 2.48 -18.51
CA GLY A 122 -18.97 3.72 -18.92
C GLY A 122 -18.31 4.42 -20.12
N GLY A 123 -17.31 3.80 -20.76
CA GLY A 123 -16.55 4.36 -21.88
C GLY A 123 -15.71 5.60 -21.52
N THR A 124 -15.49 5.86 -20.23
CA THR A 124 -14.82 7.09 -19.74
C THR A 124 -13.30 6.96 -19.65
N GLY A 125 -12.79 5.73 -19.77
CA GLY A 125 -11.38 5.40 -19.53
C GLY A 125 -10.96 5.51 -18.06
N ARG A 126 -11.90 5.56 -17.12
CA ARG A 126 -11.67 5.58 -15.67
C ARG A 126 -12.63 4.60 -14.98
N PRO A 127 -12.31 4.08 -13.79
CA PRO A 127 -13.23 3.21 -13.07
C PRO A 127 -14.57 3.92 -12.84
N THR A 128 -15.64 3.26 -13.28
CA THR A 128 -16.98 3.83 -13.28
C THR A 128 -17.93 2.89 -12.53
N PHE A 129 -18.71 3.43 -11.60
CA PHE A 129 -19.62 2.66 -10.75
C PHE A 129 -21.05 3.19 -10.83
N THR A 130 -22.03 2.31 -10.66
CA THR A 130 -23.46 2.67 -10.65
C THR A 130 -23.91 3.26 -9.30
N LYS A 131 -23.27 2.84 -8.20
CA LYS A 131 -23.52 3.31 -6.83
C LYS A 131 -22.33 2.99 -5.91
N PRO A 132 -22.17 3.73 -4.80
CA PRO A 132 -21.28 3.33 -3.70
C PRO A 132 -21.89 2.18 -2.87
N ILE A 133 -21.08 1.62 -1.96
CA ILE A 133 -21.54 0.69 -0.92
C ILE A 133 -22.65 1.34 -0.09
N SER A 134 -22.47 2.60 0.31
CA SER A 134 -23.50 3.43 0.94
C SER A 134 -23.28 4.90 0.57
N LYS A 135 -24.38 5.65 0.38
CA LYS A 135 -24.32 7.09 0.12
C LYS A 135 -23.76 7.87 1.31
N ASP A 136 -23.90 7.34 2.53
CA ASP A 136 -23.40 7.99 3.75
C ASP A 136 -21.89 8.01 3.87
N LEU A 137 -21.18 7.26 3.01
CA LEU A 137 -19.72 7.21 2.94
C LEU A 137 -19.13 8.32 2.06
N LEU A 138 -19.97 9.01 1.28
CA LEU A 138 -19.54 10.02 0.31
C LEU A 138 -20.11 11.40 0.64
N VAL A 139 -19.42 12.42 0.15
CA VAL A 139 -19.91 13.80 0.11
C VAL A 139 -20.00 14.22 -1.35
N GLU A 140 -21.18 14.68 -1.74
CA GLU A 140 -21.46 15.23 -3.06
C GLU A 140 -21.43 16.76 -2.97
N LYS A 141 -20.55 17.40 -3.75
CA LYS A 141 -20.32 18.85 -3.71
C LYS A 141 -20.43 19.44 -5.10
N MET A 142 -21.04 20.61 -5.21
CA MET A 142 -21.06 21.35 -6.47
C MET A 142 -19.64 21.80 -6.85
N ASP A 143 -19.22 21.46 -8.06
CA ASP A 143 -17.95 21.83 -8.67
C ASP A 143 -18.21 22.69 -9.92
N THR A 144 -17.78 23.95 -9.87
CA THR A 144 -17.89 24.92 -10.96
C THR A 144 -16.54 25.18 -11.65
N SER A 145 -15.52 24.36 -11.37
CA SER A 145 -14.19 24.49 -11.97
C SER A 145 -14.22 24.21 -13.48
N ASN A 146 -13.21 24.72 -14.19
CA ASN A 146 -13.03 24.49 -15.63
C ASN A 146 -14.24 24.91 -16.50
N GLY A 147 -15.08 25.83 -16.00
CA GLY A 147 -16.25 26.33 -16.72
C GLY A 147 -17.41 25.32 -16.84
N MET A 148 -17.37 24.21 -16.10
CA MET A 148 -18.42 23.19 -16.10
C MET A 148 -19.20 23.23 -14.78
N GLN A 149 -20.44 22.77 -14.77
CA GLN A 149 -21.18 22.46 -13.54
C GLN A 149 -21.25 20.95 -13.37
N ARG A 150 -20.59 20.43 -12.34
CA ARG A 150 -20.53 19.00 -12.03
C ARG A 150 -20.77 18.77 -10.55
N THR A 151 -21.03 17.52 -10.18
CA THR A 151 -21.06 17.10 -8.78
C THR A 151 -19.75 16.38 -8.49
N GLU A 152 -18.86 17.01 -7.75
CA GLU A 152 -17.68 16.37 -7.17
C GLU A 152 -18.10 15.33 -6.13
N VAL A 153 -17.41 14.20 -6.11
CA VAL A 153 -17.58 13.14 -5.13
C VAL A 153 -16.30 13.02 -4.30
N ARG A 154 -16.45 13.10 -2.98
CA ARG A 154 -15.35 12.95 -2.01
C ARG A 154 -15.66 11.85 -1.01
N ALA A 155 -14.64 11.17 -0.51
CA ALA A 155 -14.80 10.25 0.62
C ALA A 155 -15.08 11.06 1.88
N LYS A 156 -16.16 10.73 2.61
CA LYS A 156 -16.63 11.52 3.75
C LYS A 156 -15.63 11.54 4.91
N ARG A 157 -14.99 10.41 5.19
CA ARG A 157 -14.07 10.29 6.32
C ARG A 157 -12.77 11.06 6.10
N SER A 158 -12.15 10.88 4.93
CA SER A 158 -10.81 11.38 4.65
C SER A 158 -10.78 12.70 3.90
N ASP A 159 -11.94 13.15 3.41
CA ASP A 159 -12.07 14.25 2.45
C ASP A 159 -11.21 14.02 1.19
N ALA A 160 -11.00 12.78 0.78
CA ALA A 160 -10.28 12.45 -0.46
C ALA A 160 -11.15 12.80 -1.68
N HIS A 161 -10.61 13.58 -2.62
CA HIS A 161 -11.24 13.72 -3.93
C HIS A 161 -11.22 12.37 -4.67
N LEU A 162 -12.41 11.88 -5.06
CA LEU A 162 -12.55 10.63 -5.79
C LEU A 162 -12.77 10.88 -7.28
N GLY A 163 -13.58 11.88 -7.63
CA GLY A 163 -13.95 12.20 -9.00
C GLY A 163 -15.29 12.91 -9.05
N HIS A 164 -16.16 12.50 -9.97
CA HIS A 164 -17.43 13.19 -10.24
C HIS A 164 -18.60 12.23 -10.48
N LEU A 165 -19.78 12.68 -10.09
CA LEU A 165 -21.06 12.05 -10.34
C LEU A 165 -21.73 12.73 -11.53
N PHE A 166 -22.23 11.94 -12.47
CA PHE A 166 -22.97 12.41 -13.62
C PHE A 166 -24.28 11.62 -13.80
N PRO A 167 -25.34 12.25 -14.33
CA PRO A 167 -26.45 11.52 -14.92
C PRO A 167 -25.95 10.67 -16.09
N ASP A 168 -26.38 9.40 -16.15
CA ASP A 168 -26.02 8.48 -17.23
C ASP A 168 -27.20 7.55 -17.56
N PRO A 169 -27.85 7.71 -18.73
CA PRO A 169 -28.97 6.87 -19.12
C PRO A 169 -28.58 5.42 -19.44
N THR A 170 -27.29 5.13 -19.62
CA THR A 170 -26.79 3.78 -19.86
C THR A 170 -26.55 3.01 -18.56
N SER A 171 -26.45 3.71 -17.43
CA SER A 171 -26.34 3.10 -16.12
C SER A 171 -27.70 2.58 -15.65
N PRO A 172 -27.78 1.37 -15.06
CA PRO A 172 -29.01 0.85 -14.45
C PRO A 172 -29.62 1.76 -13.38
N THR A 173 -28.82 2.63 -12.75
CA THR A 173 -29.26 3.57 -11.71
C THR A 173 -29.54 4.98 -12.24
N GLY A 174 -29.37 5.21 -13.56
CA GLY A 174 -29.44 6.54 -14.17
C GLY A 174 -28.27 7.46 -13.81
N GLN A 175 -27.27 6.94 -13.11
CA GLN A 175 -26.13 7.70 -12.56
C GLN A 175 -24.83 6.94 -12.74
N ARG A 176 -23.74 7.68 -12.97
CA ARG A 176 -22.39 7.14 -12.99
C ARG A 176 -21.47 7.90 -12.04
N TYR A 177 -20.77 7.16 -11.20
CA TYR A 177 -19.66 7.63 -10.40
C TYR A 177 -18.38 7.40 -11.21
N ALA A 178 -17.91 8.44 -11.91
CA ALA A 178 -16.67 8.40 -12.68
C ALA A 178 -15.53 8.89 -11.78
N VAL A 179 -14.75 7.94 -11.25
CA VAL A 179 -13.77 8.17 -10.20
C VAL A 179 -12.36 7.83 -10.66
N ASN A 180 -11.34 8.26 -9.93
CA ASN A 180 -9.93 8.04 -10.27
C ASN A 180 -9.41 6.78 -9.58
N SER A 181 -8.74 5.89 -10.31
CA SER A 181 -8.04 4.71 -9.79
C SER A 181 -7.04 5.09 -8.70
N ALA A 182 -6.33 6.21 -8.87
CA ALA A 182 -5.36 6.71 -7.90
C ALA A 182 -5.98 7.07 -6.53
N ALA A 183 -7.30 7.23 -6.43
CA ALA A 183 -8.00 7.44 -5.16
C ALA A 183 -8.26 6.14 -4.39
N PHE A 184 -7.99 4.97 -5.00
CA PHE A 184 -8.31 3.68 -4.41
C PHE A 184 -7.10 2.77 -4.24
N HIS A 185 -7.26 1.84 -3.31
CA HIS A 185 -6.60 0.54 -3.34
C HIS A 185 -7.67 -0.52 -3.64
N PHE A 186 -7.36 -1.50 -4.48
CA PHE A 186 -8.28 -2.59 -4.78
C PHE A 186 -7.93 -3.83 -3.95
N VAL A 187 -8.90 -4.34 -3.20
CA VAL A 187 -8.74 -5.56 -2.40
C VAL A 187 -9.55 -6.68 -3.06
N PRO A 188 -8.89 -7.66 -3.70
CA PRO A 188 -9.58 -8.77 -4.34
C PRO A 188 -10.20 -9.72 -3.29
N ILE A 189 -11.29 -10.38 -3.66
CA ILE A 189 -12.08 -11.20 -2.72
C ILE A 189 -11.24 -12.27 -2.00
N GLU A 190 -10.27 -12.88 -2.68
CA GLU A 190 -9.36 -13.88 -2.13
C GLU A 190 -8.40 -13.35 -1.05
N ARG A 191 -8.24 -12.01 -0.95
CA ARG A 191 -7.39 -11.33 0.03
C ARG A 191 -8.18 -10.63 1.12
N MET A 192 -9.49 -10.42 0.94
CA MET A 192 -10.31 -9.63 1.85
C MET A 192 -10.25 -10.13 3.29
N LYS A 193 -10.25 -11.44 3.52
CA LYS A 193 -10.15 -11.99 4.87
C LYS A 193 -8.80 -11.68 5.52
N ASP A 194 -7.70 -11.96 4.81
CA ASP A 194 -6.33 -11.76 5.31
C ASP A 194 -6.00 -10.28 5.53
N ASP A 195 -6.59 -9.39 4.72
CA ASP A 195 -6.37 -7.95 4.76
C ASP A 195 -7.38 -7.23 5.69
N GLY A 196 -8.21 -7.95 6.46
CA GLY A 196 -9.09 -7.38 7.50
C GLY A 196 -10.46 -6.87 7.03
N TYR A 197 -10.91 -7.28 5.85
CA TYR A 197 -12.19 -6.91 5.24
C TYR A 197 -13.24 -8.03 5.26
N GLU A 198 -13.07 -9.05 6.09
CA GLU A 198 -14.05 -10.16 6.26
C GLU A 198 -15.50 -9.67 6.45
N PRO A 199 -15.80 -8.62 7.25
CA PRO A 199 -17.17 -8.12 7.41
C PRO A 199 -17.83 -7.61 6.12
N PHE A 200 -17.05 -7.32 5.08
CA PHE A 200 -17.53 -6.79 3.80
C PHE A 200 -17.72 -7.87 2.74
N LEU A 201 -17.34 -9.13 3.00
CA LEU A 201 -17.55 -10.26 2.07
C LEU A 201 -19.02 -10.42 1.64
N PRO A 202 -20.04 -10.28 2.52
CA PRO A 202 -21.44 -10.41 2.11
C PRO A 202 -21.89 -9.39 1.05
N LEU A 203 -21.16 -8.28 0.86
CA LEU A 203 -21.43 -7.31 -0.21
C LEU A 203 -21.16 -7.89 -1.60
N LEU A 204 -20.30 -8.92 -1.69
CA LEU A 204 -19.89 -9.56 -2.95
C LEU A 204 -20.60 -10.89 -3.21
N GLU A 205 -21.34 -11.40 -2.23
CA GLU A 205 -22.11 -12.66 -2.34
C GLU A 205 -23.50 -12.44 -2.98
N LYS A 206 -23.91 -11.19 -3.16
CA LYS A 206 -25.23 -10.86 -3.72
C LYS A 206 -25.36 -11.30 -5.18
N LYS A 207 -26.19 -12.32 -5.38
CA LYS A 207 -27.01 -12.54 -6.58
C LYS A 207 -28.47 -12.68 -6.16
#